data_AF-A0A7X7I011-F1
#
_entry.id   AF-A0A7X7I011-F1
#
_cell.length_a   1.000
_cell.length_b   1.000
_cell.length_c   1.000
_cell.angle_alpha   90.00
_cell.angle_beta   90.00
_cell.angle_gamma   90.00
#
_symmetry.space_group_name_H-M   'P 1'
#
loop_
_entity.id
_entity.type
_entity.pdbx_description
1 polymer ?
#
loop_
_entity_poly.entity_id
_entity_poly.type
_entity_poly.pdbx_seq_one_letter_code
_entity_poly.pdbx_strand_id
1 'polypeptide(L)'
;MKQKTLLINNQSGVAVLLVLFMLFIATIAGVSILFMASKDKALSSDASKIRNVVIAANASLSACENQLSLRPSVVTEIINKYITDNSYKYLLVSDAAAAINGSKIALGSSGLKYTVEIAAYDKLKNILQIRGTGYGLSGEQKTVTAIYKLSGVQTAVASSQSVRYALYLAGDGRNFDKKVDITGDVYVGTDFHFNGGAAGSAIHGFLKTGVNTERESSCDASGFTVDSAVYIGTKWKMNGAATFRSKTGIEGSMIIDNLFTIGGDAWFNDANSGNQKIDMSSKTITHSGKINMSRVLNGTENNLHAVIPDIAFNTGLSTTNDSAWQMDTAGLMSKAQPFPSGIYSSTPYGLQLMYNACPESKKFNGYMVLYDKDGWINLNSDLWPFKLTEFKGKVIWIIRNGLNCNGNFPNMSASSRMFVFACGSATINGFGGPSGASFNGVVLLKDNASISMMWSGTNTVNGAIHLTSAGNGWQCNSGGPQLNIVYNQSIIDEFETMGILKRPSQSGGSTPEGMVVLKDFKIRSELVAVNY
;
A
#
# COMPACT_ATOMS: atom_id res chain seq x y z
N MET A 1 130.56 28.77 1.82
CA MET A 1 129.95 28.33 3.08
C MET A 1 128.68 29.14 3.31
N LYS A 2 127.49 28.57 3.02
CA LYS A 2 126.19 28.82 3.69
C LYS A 2 125.04 28.11 2.94
N GLN A 3 124.45 27.16 3.67
CA GLN A 3 123.12 26.55 3.62
C GLN A 3 122.36 26.41 2.29
N LYS A 4 122.16 25.12 1.93
CA LYS A 4 121.00 24.61 1.21
C LYS A 4 119.72 24.92 1.99
N THR A 5 118.75 25.57 1.34
CA THR A 5 117.33 25.46 1.70
C THR A 5 116.63 24.71 0.59
N LEU A 6 116.21 23.49 0.89
CA LEU A 6 115.51 22.59 -0.02
C LEU A 6 114.03 23.02 -0.08
N LEU A 7 113.70 23.94 -0.98
CA LEU A 7 112.31 24.20 -1.35
C LEU A 7 111.91 23.20 -2.43
N ILE A 8 111.46 22.01 -2.02
CA ILE A 8 110.70 21.13 -2.91
C ILE A 8 109.34 21.82 -3.12
N ASN A 9 109.23 22.58 -4.20
CA ASN A 9 107.96 23.08 -4.72
C ASN A 9 107.17 21.88 -5.28
N ASN A 10 106.51 21.12 -4.39
CA ASN A 10 105.67 19.99 -4.78
C ASN A 10 104.30 20.47 -5.29
N GLN A 11 104.30 21.39 -6.26
CA GLN A 11 103.09 21.96 -6.85
C GLN A 11 102.22 20.87 -7.50
N SER A 12 102.84 19.80 -8.01
CA SER A 12 102.15 18.63 -8.56
C SER A 12 101.37 17.86 -7.47
N GLY A 13 101.93 17.71 -6.26
CA GLY A 13 101.25 17.02 -5.15
C GLY A 13 100.04 17.79 -4.59
N VAL A 14 100.15 19.11 -4.49
CA VAL A 14 99.03 19.98 -4.05
C VAL A 14 97.93 20.03 -5.11
N ALA A 15 98.29 20.10 -6.40
CA ALA A 15 97.33 20.06 -7.49
C ALA A 15 96.56 18.73 -7.55
N VAL A 16 97.24 17.59 -7.37
CA VAL A 16 96.60 16.26 -7.30
C VAL A 16 95.65 16.18 -6.10
N LEU A 17 96.02 16.72 -4.94
CA LEU A 17 95.17 16.73 -3.75
C LEU A 17 93.93 17.62 -3.94
N LEU A 18 94.07 18.79 -4.55
CA LEU A 18 92.94 19.68 -4.89
C LEU A 18 92.01 19.04 -5.92
N VAL A 19 92.55 18.37 -6.94
CA VAL A 19 91.76 17.62 -7.93
C VAL A 19 91.01 16.48 -7.26
N LEU A 20 91.66 15.71 -6.38
CA LEU A 20 91.02 14.64 -5.59
C LEU A 20 89.92 15.19 -4.67
N PHE A 21 90.17 16.33 -4.01
CA PHE A 21 89.18 16.95 -3.13
C PHE A 21 87.98 17.48 -3.92
N MET A 22 88.22 18.10 -5.08
CA MET A 22 87.14 18.49 -6.00
C MET A 22 86.39 17.27 -6.55
N LEU A 23 87.08 16.17 -6.87
CA LEU A 23 86.46 14.94 -7.32
C LEU A 23 85.59 14.33 -6.22
N PHE A 24 86.07 14.36 -4.97
CA PHE A 24 85.33 13.88 -3.81
C PHE A 24 84.07 14.71 -3.53
N ILE A 25 84.19 16.04 -3.57
CA ILE A 25 83.05 16.96 -3.44
C ILE A 25 82.04 16.74 -4.58
N ALA A 26 82.52 16.64 -5.83
CA ALA A 26 81.68 16.39 -7.00
C ALA A 26 80.97 15.03 -6.90
N THR A 27 81.63 14.01 -6.36
CA THR A 27 81.05 12.67 -6.17
C THR A 27 79.98 12.69 -5.06
N ILE A 28 80.25 13.34 -3.93
CA ILE A 28 79.27 13.50 -2.84
C ILE A 28 78.06 14.31 -3.32
N ALA A 29 78.28 15.40 -4.06
CA ALA A 29 77.22 16.21 -4.63
C ALA A 29 76.40 15.40 -5.65
N GLY A 30 77.06 14.65 -6.55
CA GLY A 30 76.40 13.78 -7.52
C GLY A 30 75.54 12.69 -6.87
N VAL A 31 76.06 12.00 -5.86
CA VAL A 31 75.31 10.98 -5.10
C VAL A 31 74.13 11.60 -4.35
N SER A 32 74.30 12.79 -3.76
CA SER A 32 73.23 13.50 -3.06
C SER A 32 72.11 13.93 -4.01
N ILE A 33 72.44 14.41 -5.21
CA ILE A 33 71.46 14.78 -6.25
C ILE A 33 70.72 13.54 -6.76
N LEU A 34 71.43 12.43 -7.00
CA LEU A 34 70.82 11.14 -7.39
C LEU A 34 69.87 10.63 -6.31
N PHE A 35 70.26 10.73 -5.04
CA PHE A 35 69.41 10.35 -3.91
C PHE A 35 68.15 11.22 -3.83
N MET A 36 68.27 12.55 -3.95
CA MET A 36 67.13 13.47 -3.98
C MET A 36 66.20 13.19 -5.17
N ALA A 37 66.74 13.01 -6.38
CA ALA A 37 65.97 12.67 -7.57
C ALA A 37 65.22 11.32 -7.43
N SER A 38 65.85 10.33 -6.77
CA SER A 38 65.19 9.05 -6.48
C SER A 38 64.01 9.21 -5.51
N LYS A 39 64.13 10.08 -4.50
CA LYS A 39 63.05 10.39 -3.55
C LYS A 39 61.92 11.18 -4.22
N ASP A 40 62.24 12.15 -5.07
CA ASP A 40 61.24 12.92 -5.82
C ASP A 40 60.45 12.03 -6.79
N LYS A 41 61.11 11.06 -7.44
CA LYS A 41 60.42 10.07 -8.27
C LYS A 41 59.42 9.23 -7.47
N ALA A 42 59.79 8.81 -6.26
CA ALA A 42 58.90 8.04 -5.38
C ALA A 42 57.71 8.90 -4.93
N LEU A 43 57.96 10.12 -4.45
CA LEU A 43 56.92 11.07 -4.00
C LEU A 43 55.96 11.44 -5.14
N SER A 44 56.46 11.66 -6.35
CA SER A 44 55.64 11.94 -7.54
C SER A 44 54.76 10.76 -7.93
N SER A 45 55.27 9.53 -7.83
CA SER A 45 54.49 8.31 -8.06
C SER A 45 53.35 8.16 -7.04
N ASP A 46 53.64 8.40 -5.76
CA ASP A 46 52.63 8.32 -4.70
C ASP A 46 51.58 9.43 -4.81
N ALA A 47 51.99 10.66 -5.15
CA ALA A 47 51.08 11.76 -5.44
C ALA A 47 50.16 11.46 -6.65
N SER A 48 50.70 10.84 -7.70
CA SER A 48 49.92 10.42 -8.87
C SER A 48 48.89 9.34 -8.50
N LYS A 49 49.26 8.34 -7.70
CA LYS A 49 48.34 7.31 -7.19
C LYS A 49 47.20 7.94 -6.37
N ILE A 50 47.52 8.83 -5.44
CA ILE A 50 46.50 9.52 -4.62
C ILE A 50 45.55 10.32 -5.52
N ARG A 51 46.09 11.08 -6.49
CA ARG A 51 45.29 11.88 -7.42
C ARG A 51 44.32 11.01 -8.23
N ASN A 52 44.77 9.87 -8.74
CA ASN A 52 43.94 8.96 -9.54
C ASN A 52 42.77 8.39 -8.74
N VAL A 53 43.01 8.01 -7.48
CA VAL A 53 41.96 7.44 -6.62
C VAL A 53 40.95 8.51 -6.19
N VAL A 54 41.40 9.76 -5.98
CA VAL A 54 40.53 10.92 -5.72
C VAL A 54 39.65 11.24 -6.94
N ILE A 55 40.19 11.17 -8.16
CA ILE A 55 39.41 11.34 -9.40
C ILE A 55 38.29 10.29 -9.47
N ALA A 56 38.60 9.02 -9.20
CA ALA A 56 37.62 7.95 -9.18
C ALA A 56 36.56 8.14 -8.08
N ALA A 57 36.97 8.58 -6.89
CA ALA A 57 36.05 8.88 -5.79
C ALA A 57 35.11 10.05 -6.15
N ASN A 58 35.61 11.12 -6.76
CA ASN A 58 34.76 12.24 -7.21
C ASN A 58 33.81 11.84 -8.34
N ALA A 59 34.25 10.98 -9.29
CA ALA A 59 33.39 10.49 -10.36
C ALA A 59 32.17 9.71 -9.85
N SER A 60 32.29 9.09 -8.66
CA SER A 60 31.19 8.40 -8.01
C SER A 60 30.04 9.34 -7.60
N LEU A 61 30.33 10.61 -7.29
CA LEU A 61 29.32 11.63 -6.96
C LEU A 61 28.47 11.95 -8.19
N SER A 62 29.11 12.24 -9.32
CA SER A 62 28.41 12.48 -10.59
C SER A 62 27.62 11.25 -11.06
N ALA A 63 28.12 10.04 -10.82
CA ALA A 63 27.38 8.82 -11.10
C ALA A 63 26.13 8.69 -10.24
N CYS A 64 26.19 9.08 -8.96
CA CYS A 64 25.02 9.10 -8.08
C CYS A 64 23.97 10.10 -8.56
N GLU A 65 24.38 11.33 -8.89
CA GLU A 65 23.48 12.37 -9.41
C GLU A 65 22.78 11.93 -10.71
N ASN A 66 23.53 11.28 -11.61
CA ASN A 66 22.98 10.69 -12.82
C ASN A 66 21.96 9.59 -12.51
N GLN A 67 22.24 8.72 -11.54
CA GLN A 67 21.32 7.66 -11.16
C GLN A 67 20.01 8.21 -10.55
N LEU A 68 20.11 9.26 -9.70
CA LEU A 68 18.95 9.96 -9.13
C LEU A 68 18.06 10.59 -10.21
N SER A 69 18.67 11.12 -11.27
CA SER A 69 17.96 11.80 -12.37
C SER A 69 17.40 10.83 -13.42
N LEU A 70 18.14 9.78 -13.79
CA LEU A 70 17.81 8.86 -14.88
C LEU A 70 17.01 7.64 -14.44
N ARG A 71 17.14 7.22 -13.17
CA ARG A 71 16.47 6.04 -12.62
C ARG A 71 15.81 6.32 -11.26
N PRO A 72 14.93 7.33 -11.19
CA PRO A 72 14.34 7.79 -9.94
C PRO A 72 13.52 6.70 -9.21
N SER A 73 12.84 5.81 -9.94
CA SER A 73 12.07 4.70 -9.38
C SER A 73 12.96 3.68 -8.66
N VAL A 74 14.04 3.26 -9.32
CA VAL A 74 15.02 2.32 -8.76
C VAL A 74 15.68 2.90 -7.51
N VAL A 75 16.08 4.18 -7.55
CA VAL A 75 16.72 4.80 -6.38
C VAL A 75 15.75 4.92 -5.20
N THR A 76 14.49 5.25 -5.45
CA THR A 76 13.47 5.32 -4.40
C THR A 76 13.24 3.95 -3.77
N GLU A 77 13.17 2.89 -4.57
CA GLU A 77 13.05 1.51 -4.07
C GLU A 77 14.27 1.09 -3.24
N ILE A 78 15.50 1.43 -3.68
CA ILE A 78 16.73 1.17 -2.91
C ILE A 78 16.71 1.90 -1.57
N ILE A 79 16.32 3.18 -1.54
CA ILE A 79 16.20 3.95 -0.29
C ILE A 79 15.19 3.29 0.66
N ASN A 80 14.04 2.85 0.14
CA ASN A 80 13.02 2.17 0.94
C ASN A 80 13.51 0.83 1.51
N LYS A 81 14.26 0.05 0.71
CA LYS A 81 14.90 -1.17 1.20
C LYS A 81 15.98 -0.86 2.24
N TYR A 82 16.80 0.16 2.02
CA TYR A 82 17.84 0.61 2.97
C TYR A 82 17.25 1.04 4.32
N ILE A 83 16.15 1.81 4.33
CA ILE A 83 15.45 2.23 5.56
C ILE A 83 15.01 1.02 6.39
N THR A 84 14.64 -0.08 5.73
CA THR A 84 14.16 -1.30 6.39
C THR A 84 15.31 -2.24 6.76
N ASP A 85 16.31 -2.35 5.88
CA ASP A 85 17.50 -3.16 6.04
C ASP A 85 18.71 -2.44 5.42
N ASN A 86 19.62 -1.99 6.28
CA ASN A 86 20.84 -1.26 5.91
C ASN A 86 21.80 -2.08 5.01
N SER A 87 21.56 -3.38 4.79
CA SER A 87 22.32 -4.18 3.84
C SER A 87 22.13 -3.73 2.38
N TYR A 88 20.97 -3.16 2.03
CA TYR A 88 20.63 -2.65 0.69
C TYR A 88 21.20 -1.25 0.44
N LYS A 89 22.52 -1.10 0.49
CA LYS A 89 23.19 0.20 0.48
C LYS A 89 23.78 0.61 -0.88
N TYR A 90 23.89 -0.26 -1.87
CA TYR A 90 24.57 0.07 -3.13
C TYR A 90 23.63 0.76 -4.13
N LEU A 91 24.01 1.96 -4.61
CA LEU A 91 23.15 2.79 -5.48
C LEU A 91 23.31 2.52 -6.98
N LEU A 92 24.50 2.05 -7.41
CA LEU A 92 24.82 1.88 -8.83
C LEU A 92 24.51 0.47 -9.33
N VAL A 93 23.23 0.12 -9.28
CA VAL A 93 22.71 -1.19 -9.68
C VAL A 93 21.55 -1.06 -10.66
N SER A 94 21.23 -2.15 -11.36
CA SER A 94 20.14 -2.20 -12.34
C SER A 94 18.76 -2.19 -11.70
N ASP A 95 18.64 -2.81 -10.53
CA ASP A 95 17.41 -3.06 -9.79
C ASP A 95 17.69 -2.99 -8.29
N ALA A 96 16.65 -2.78 -7.47
CA ALA A 96 16.84 -2.60 -6.03
C ALA A 96 17.16 -3.90 -5.29
N ALA A 97 16.88 -5.08 -5.85
CA ALA A 97 17.23 -6.36 -5.21
C ALA A 97 18.75 -6.60 -5.22
N ALA A 98 19.44 -6.12 -6.25
CA ALA A 98 20.89 -6.18 -6.36
C ALA A 98 21.63 -5.19 -5.44
N ALA A 99 20.93 -4.28 -4.74
CA ALA A 99 21.56 -3.25 -3.90
C ALA A 99 22.27 -3.78 -2.63
N ILE A 100 22.20 -5.08 -2.35
CA ILE A 100 23.04 -5.75 -1.34
C ILE A 100 24.46 -6.00 -1.86
N ASN A 101 24.60 -6.21 -3.18
CA ASN A 101 25.85 -6.65 -3.81
C ASN A 101 26.47 -5.52 -4.62
N GLY A 102 27.47 -4.86 -4.04
CA GLY A 102 28.18 -3.76 -4.67
C GLY A 102 29.01 -4.19 -5.87
N SER A 103 28.81 -3.51 -7.01
CA SER A 103 29.65 -3.68 -8.20
C SER A 103 30.63 -2.52 -8.34
N LYS A 104 31.91 -2.83 -8.57
CA LYS A 104 32.94 -1.82 -8.89
C LYS A 104 32.79 -1.38 -10.35
N ILE A 105 32.36 -0.15 -10.57
CA ILE A 105 32.13 0.40 -11.91
C ILE A 105 33.42 0.99 -12.47
N ALA A 106 33.77 0.65 -13.71
CA ALA A 106 34.95 1.17 -14.38
C ALA A 106 34.76 2.64 -14.81
N LEU A 107 35.78 3.47 -14.57
CA LEU A 107 35.84 4.85 -15.03
C LEU A 107 36.50 4.92 -16.41
N GLY A 108 35.71 4.70 -17.46
CA GLY A 108 36.20 4.67 -18.84
C GLY A 108 37.27 3.60 -19.07
N SER A 109 38.25 3.90 -19.92
CA SER A 109 39.38 3.00 -20.24
C SER A 109 40.57 3.11 -19.27
N SER A 110 40.47 3.94 -18.24
CA SER A 110 41.58 4.25 -17.32
C SER A 110 41.97 3.10 -16.38
N GLY A 111 41.14 2.06 -16.29
CA GLY A 111 41.30 0.95 -15.34
C GLY A 111 40.93 1.30 -13.88
N LEU A 112 40.67 2.57 -13.59
CA LEU A 112 40.15 3.02 -12.29
C LEU A 112 38.71 2.54 -12.10
N LYS A 113 38.33 2.29 -10.85
CA LYS A 113 36.96 1.85 -10.52
C LYS A 113 36.38 2.66 -9.37
N TYR A 114 35.06 2.68 -9.25
CA TYR A 114 34.39 3.31 -8.12
C TYR A 114 33.13 2.55 -7.69
N THR A 115 32.66 2.86 -6.48
CA THR A 115 31.39 2.38 -5.90
C THR A 115 30.69 3.52 -5.19
N VAL A 116 29.37 3.44 -5.06
CA VAL A 116 28.57 4.39 -4.29
C VAL A 116 27.65 3.62 -3.34
N GLU A 117 27.75 3.96 -2.07
CA GLU A 117 26.92 3.40 -0.99
C GLU A 117 26.08 4.49 -0.32
N ILE A 118 24.87 4.15 0.14
CA ILE A 118 24.11 4.96 1.08
C ILE A 118 24.77 4.83 2.45
N ALA A 119 25.23 5.97 2.99
CA ALA A 119 25.83 6.03 4.32
C ALA A 119 24.80 6.38 5.39
N ALA A 120 23.82 7.22 5.05
CA ALA A 120 22.67 7.54 5.91
C ALA A 120 21.53 8.17 5.08
N TYR A 121 20.31 8.10 5.61
CA TYR A 121 19.15 8.77 5.03
C TYR A 121 18.24 9.36 6.12
N ASP A 122 17.97 10.67 6.07
CA ASP A 122 17.01 11.36 6.95
C ASP A 122 15.69 11.56 6.21
N LYS A 123 14.69 10.77 6.60
CA LYS A 123 13.33 10.77 6.03
C LYS A 123 12.52 12.05 6.31
N LEU A 124 12.82 12.80 7.37
CA LEU A 124 12.05 14.00 7.71
C LEU A 124 12.47 15.19 6.85
N LYS A 125 13.75 15.22 6.48
CA LYS A 125 14.34 16.31 5.70
C LYS A 125 14.65 15.94 4.25
N ASN A 126 14.39 14.69 3.86
CA ASN A 126 14.80 14.09 2.59
C ASN A 126 16.29 14.29 2.30
N ILE A 127 17.14 14.05 3.30
CA ILE A 127 18.60 14.21 3.16
C ILE A 127 19.23 12.83 2.96
N LEU A 128 19.91 12.65 1.84
CA LEU A 128 20.66 11.45 1.49
C LEU A 128 22.16 11.70 1.66
N GLN A 129 22.80 10.93 2.52
CA GLN A 129 24.25 10.90 2.64
C GLN A 129 24.79 9.68 1.89
N ILE A 130 25.67 9.92 0.93
CA ILE A 130 26.34 8.86 0.17
C ILE A 130 27.82 8.78 0.50
N ARG A 131 28.39 7.60 0.29
CA ARG A 131 29.81 7.31 0.39
C ARG A 131 30.29 6.78 -0.96
N GLY A 132 31.10 7.57 -1.64
CA GLY A 132 31.79 7.21 -2.85
C GLY A 132 33.18 6.65 -2.56
N THR A 133 33.50 5.44 -3.01
CA THR A 133 34.86 4.89 -2.87
C THR A 133 35.49 4.70 -4.24
N GLY A 134 36.60 5.39 -4.48
CA GLY A 134 37.45 5.21 -5.66
C GLY A 134 38.52 4.13 -5.41
N TYR A 135 38.86 3.40 -6.46
CA TYR A 135 39.86 2.33 -6.46
C TYR A 135 40.91 2.60 -7.53
N GLY A 136 42.18 2.60 -7.11
CA GLY A 136 43.35 2.70 -7.97
C GLY A 136 43.72 1.37 -8.62
N LEU A 137 44.72 1.41 -9.49
CA LEU A 137 45.21 0.25 -10.24
C LEU A 137 45.97 -0.76 -9.36
N SER A 138 46.53 -0.33 -8.22
CA SER A 138 47.34 -1.17 -7.33
C SER A 138 46.67 -1.41 -5.98
N GLY A 139 45.34 -1.29 -5.93
CA GLY A 139 44.54 -1.56 -4.72
C GLY A 139 44.36 -0.38 -3.78
N GLU A 140 44.86 0.81 -4.13
CA GLU A 140 44.67 2.04 -3.34
C GLU A 140 43.19 2.45 -3.31
N GLN A 141 42.74 2.99 -2.18
CA GLN A 141 41.35 3.39 -1.96
C GLN A 141 41.25 4.77 -1.31
N LYS A 142 40.28 5.55 -1.77
CA LYS A 142 39.94 6.84 -1.17
C LYS A 142 38.44 7.00 -1.21
N THR A 143 37.91 7.53 -0.11
CA THR A 143 36.49 7.68 0.09
C THR A 143 36.13 9.16 0.13
N VAL A 144 35.02 9.52 -0.50
CA VAL A 144 34.38 10.82 -0.40
C VAL A 144 32.97 10.63 0.13
N THR A 145 32.53 11.48 1.04
CA THR A 145 31.17 11.47 1.58
C THR A 145 30.46 12.73 1.15
N ALA A 146 29.33 12.61 0.48
CA ALA A 146 28.51 13.74 0.05
C ALA A 146 27.13 13.69 0.70
N ILE A 147 26.60 14.86 1.03
CA ILE A 147 25.26 15.03 1.61
C ILE A 147 24.42 15.78 0.59
N TYR A 148 23.31 15.17 0.17
CA TYR A 148 22.35 15.72 -0.78
C TYR A 148 21.01 15.94 -0.12
N LYS A 149 20.39 17.09 -0.38
CA LYS A 149 18.97 17.30 -0.14
C LYS A 149 18.20 16.91 -1.40
N LEU A 150 17.26 15.99 -1.26
CA LEU A 150 16.49 15.45 -2.37
C LEU A 150 15.16 16.20 -2.52
N SER A 151 14.87 16.61 -3.75
CA SER A 151 13.61 17.19 -4.18
C SER A 151 12.94 16.30 -5.23
N GLY A 152 11.60 16.35 -5.32
CA GLY A 152 10.83 15.41 -6.17
C GLY A 152 10.55 14.07 -5.49
N VAL A 153 10.94 13.93 -4.21
CA VAL A 153 10.56 12.83 -3.32
C VAL A 153 9.82 13.38 -2.11
N GLN A 154 8.94 12.58 -1.52
CA GLN A 154 8.29 12.88 -0.25
C GLN A 154 8.20 11.62 0.60
N THR A 155 8.28 11.76 1.91
CA THR A 155 7.97 10.66 2.82
C THR A 155 6.47 10.47 2.84
N ALA A 156 6.00 9.24 2.61
CA ALA A 156 4.61 8.87 2.75
C ALA A 156 4.18 9.14 4.19
N VAL A 157 3.34 10.17 4.31
CA VAL A 157 2.60 10.46 5.53
C VAL A 157 1.39 9.54 5.50
N ALA A 158 1.06 8.91 6.64
CA ALA A 158 -0.19 8.16 6.76
C ALA A 158 -1.33 9.02 6.21
N SER A 159 -1.97 8.59 5.12
CA SER A 159 -3.15 9.28 4.65
C SER A 159 -4.19 9.12 5.76
N SER A 160 -4.61 10.23 6.35
CA SER A 160 -5.64 10.27 7.39
C SER A 160 -7.04 9.91 6.85
N GLN A 161 -7.14 9.21 5.72
CA GLN A 161 -8.39 8.64 5.24
C GLN A 161 -8.52 7.26 5.87
N SER A 162 -9.14 7.20 7.05
CA SER A 162 -9.70 5.94 7.56
C SER A 162 -10.49 5.28 6.43
N VAL A 163 -10.16 4.05 6.07
CA VAL A 163 -10.82 3.36 4.95
C VAL A 163 -12.33 3.32 5.20
N ARG A 164 -13.12 3.77 4.23
CA ARG A 164 -14.56 3.98 4.39
C ARG A 164 -15.34 2.80 3.85
N TYR A 165 -15.02 1.61 4.35
CA TYR A 165 -15.70 0.40 3.93
C TYR A 165 -17.16 0.41 4.33
N ALA A 166 -18.04 0.69 3.36
CA ALA A 166 -19.48 0.50 3.46
C ALA A 166 -19.81 -1.00 3.53
N LEU A 167 -19.09 -1.78 2.73
CA LEU A 167 -19.16 -3.23 2.71
C LEU A 167 -17.75 -3.80 2.81
N TYR A 168 -17.52 -4.59 3.85
CA TYR A 168 -16.28 -5.34 4.06
C TYR A 168 -16.62 -6.81 4.21
N LEU A 169 -16.09 -7.65 3.33
CA LEU A 169 -16.24 -9.09 3.35
C LEU A 169 -14.83 -9.70 3.42
N ALA A 170 -14.41 -10.26 4.55
CA ALA A 170 -13.11 -10.94 4.63
C ALA A 170 -13.06 -12.25 3.82
N GLY A 171 -14.21 -12.87 3.60
CA GLY A 171 -14.39 -14.09 2.81
C GLY A 171 -14.80 -13.80 1.37
N ASP A 172 -15.74 -14.60 0.86
CA ASP A 172 -16.33 -14.42 -0.46
C ASP A 172 -17.61 -13.56 -0.41
N GLY A 173 -17.85 -12.84 -1.49
CA GLY A 173 -19.07 -12.09 -1.76
C GLY A 173 -19.86 -12.72 -2.90
N ARG A 174 -20.25 -13.99 -2.78
CA ARG A 174 -21.06 -14.66 -3.79
C ARG A 174 -22.55 -14.41 -3.56
N ASN A 175 -23.35 -14.56 -4.62
CA ASN A 175 -24.81 -14.48 -4.56
C ASN A 175 -25.37 -13.06 -4.33
N PHE A 176 -24.84 -12.07 -5.07
CA PHE A 176 -25.56 -10.81 -5.27
C PHE A 176 -26.59 -11.02 -6.41
N ASP A 177 -27.84 -11.34 -6.06
CA ASP A 177 -28.89 -11.65 -7.05
C ASP A 177 -29.87 -10.50 -7.28
N LYS A 178 -29.68 -9.39 -6.57
CA LYS A 178 -30.51 -8.18 -6.64
C LYS A 178 -29.63 -6.94 -6.74
N LYS A 179 -30.19 -5.86 -7.27
CA LYS A 179 -29.48 -4.60 -7.41
C LYS A 179 -28.97 -4.12 -6.05
N VAL A 180 -27.66 -3.87 -5.96
CA VAL A 180 -27.04 -3.23 -4.79
C VAL A 180 -26.39 -1.93 -5.22
N ASP A 181 -26.67 -0.87 -4.47
CA ASP A 181 -26.16 0.46 -4.69
C ASP A 181 -25.36 0.88 -3.46
N ILE A 182 -24.04 1.04 -3.59
CA ILE A 182 -23.12 1.20 -2.47
C ILE A 182 -22.45 2.57 -2.56
N THR A 183 -22.71 3.44 -1.60
CA THR A 183 -21.99 4.70 -1.42
C THR A 183 -20.92 4.55 -0.36
N GLY A 184 -19.70 4.29 -0.80
CA GLY A 184 -18.53 4.04 0.04
C GLY A 184 -17.66 2.92 -0.54
N ASP A 185 -16.57 2.62 0.15
CA ASP A 185 -15.58 1.66 -0.35
C ASP A 185 -16.07 0.22 -0.13
N VAL A 186 -15.61 -0.69 -0.99
CA VAL A 186 -15.94 -2.12 -0.94
C VAL A 186 -14.68 -2.95 -0.94
N TYR A 187 -14.59 -3.87 0.01
CA TYR A 187 -13.53 -4.88 0.07
C TYR A 187 -14.10 -6.30 0.13
N VAL A 188 -13.53 -7.19 -0.67
CA VAL A 188 -13.83 -8.64 -0.69
C VAL A 188 -12.54 -9.44 -0.61
N GLY A 189 -12.28 -10.15 0.48
CA GLY A 189 -10.99 -10.78 0.74
C GLY A 189 -10.67 -11.96 -0.17
N THR A 190 -11.68 -12.56 -0.81
CA THR A 190 -11.49 -13.62 -1.80
C THR A 190 -12.08 -13.22 -3.15
N ASP A 191 -13.24 -13.75 -3.52
CA ASP A 191 -13.91 -13.51 -4.79
C ASP A 191 -15.34 -13.04 -4.60
N PHE A 192 -15.91 -12.40 -5.61
CA PHE A 192 -17.30 -11.96 -5.61
C PHE A 192 -18.05 -12.41 -6.86
N HIS A 193 -19.38 -12.50 -6.77
CA HIS A 193 -20.24 -12.81 -7.92
C HIS A 193 -21.51 -11.97 -7.92
N PHE A 194 -21.58 -11.01 -8.86
CA PHE A 194 -22.81 -10.30 -9.19
C PHE A 194 -23.60 -11.07 -10.25
N ASN A 195 -24.68 -11.74 -9.83
CA ASN A 195 -25.55 -12.50 -10.73
C ASN A 195 -26.39 -11.58 -11.63
N GLY A 196 -26.98 -12.13 -12.69
CA GLY A 196 -27.76 -11.36 -13.67
C GLY A 196 -28.92 -10.55 -13.06
N GLY A 197 -29.50 -11.01 -11.94
CA GLY A 197 -30.54 -10.28 -11.21
C GLY A 197 -30.05 -9.00 -10.51
N ALA A 198 -28.73 -8.81 -10.36
CA ALA A 198 -28.13 -7.61 -9.80
C ALA A 198 -27.87 -6.50 -10.84
N ALA A 199 -28.63 -6.50 -11.95
CA ALA A 199 -28.55 -5.49 -12.99
C ALA A 199 -28.63 -4.06 -12.44
N GLY A 200 -27.77 -3.19 -12.95
CA GLY A 200 -27.66 -1.79 -12.55
C GLY A 200 -27.02 -1.55 -11.18
N SER A 201 -26.35 -2.55 -10.59
CA SER A 201 -25.61 -2.36 -9.34
C SER A 201 -24.47 -1.35 -9.51
N ALA A 202 -24.21 -0.57 -8.48
CA ALA A 202 -23.23 0.51 -8.51
C ALA A 202 -22.41 0.58 -7.21
N ILE A 203 -21.14 0.94 -7.35
CA ILE A 203 -20.23 1.23 -6.24
C ILE A 203 -19.68 2.65 -6.43
N HIS A 204 -20.18 3.59 -5.62
CA HIS A 204 -19.75 4.99 -5.56
C HIS A 204 -18.55 5.16 -4.60
N GLY A 205 -17.56 4.29 -4.76
CA GLY A 205 -16.32 4.20 -3.98
C GLY A 205 -15.33 3.30 -4.70
N PHE A 206 -14.24 2.91 -4.05
CA PHE A 206 -13.32 1.95 -4.67
C PHE A 206 -13.83 0.51 -4.47
N LEU A 207 -13.45 -0.38 -5.38
CA LEU A 207 -13.63 -1.82 -5.26
C LEU A 207 -12.27 -2.49 -5.15
N LYS A 208 -12.08 -3.29 -4.11
CA LYS A 208 -10.84 -4.05 -3.90
C LYS A 208 -11.15 -5.52 -3.59
N THR A 209 -10.44 -6.45 -4.22
CA THR A 209 -10.37 -7.83 -3.76
C THR A 209 -9.05 -8.16 -3.08
N GLY A 210 -9.00 -9.26 -2.34
CA GLY A 210 -7.73 -9.90 -1.98
C GLY A 210 -7.01 -10.49 -3.20
N VAL A 211 -5.75 -10.91 -2.99
CA VAL A 211 -4.93 -11.56 -4.03
C VAL A 211 -5.12 -13.06 -3.98
N ASN A 212 -5.76 -13.60 -5.01
CA ASN A 212 -5.87 -15.03 -5.23
C ASN A 212 -6.20 -15.30 -6.70
N THR A 213 -5.15 -15.47 -7.52
CA THR A 213 -5.30 -15.70 -8.97
C THR A 213 -5.87 -17.07 -9.33
N GLU A 214 -6.15 -17.95 -8.37
CA GLU A 214 -6.83 -19.23 -8.63
C GLU A 214 -8.36 -19.11 -8.54
N ARG A 215 -8.85 -18.17 -7.72
CA ARG A 215 -10.26 -17.84 -7.60
C ARG A 215 -10.72 -16.94 -8.75
N GLU A 216 -12.02 -16.96 -9.03
CA GLU A 216 -12.65 -16.15 -10.07
C GLU A 216 -13.71 -15.25 -9.44
N SER A 217 -13.50 -13.93 -9.55
CA SER A 217 -14.57 -12.96 -9.38
C SER A 217 -15.33 -12.82 -10.68
N SER A 218 -16.65 -12.69 -10.60
CA SER A 218 -17.53 -12.69 -11.77
C SER A 218 -18.64 -11.65 -11.72
N CYS A 219 -19.03 -11.17 -12.90
CA CYS A 219 -20.15 -10.25 -13.07
C CYS A 219 -21.02 -10.63 -14.28
N ASP A 220 -22.21 -11.12 -13.99
CA ASP A 220 -23.30 -11.39 -14.93
C ASP A 220 -24.32 -10.25 -14.97
N ALA A 221 -24.30 -9.36 -13.97
CA ALA A 221 -25.16 -8.19 -13.90
C ALA A 221 -24.90 -7.23 -15.07
N SER A 222 -25.94 -6.85 -15.80
CA SER A 222 -25.85 -5.82 -16.83
C SER A 222 -25.81 -4.42 -16.21
N GLY A 223 -24.88 -3.57 -16.65
CA GLY A 223 -24.76 -2.19 -16.19
C GLY A 223 -24.13 -2.05 -14.81
N PHE A 224 -23.22 -2.97 -14.44
CA PHE A 224 -22.46 -2.85 -13.19
C PHE A 224 -21.46 -1.68 -13.29
N THR A 225 -21.43 -0.79 -12.30
CA THR A 225 -20.53 0.38 -12.33
C THR A 225 -19.71 0.54 -11.06
N VAL A 226 -18.46 0.97 -11.22
CA VAL A 226 -17.59 1.40 -10.12
C VAL A 226 -17.01 2.77 -10.44
N ASP A 227 -17.18 3.72 -9.53
CA ASP A 227 -16.88 5.14 -9.79
C ASP A 227 -15.44 5.53 -9.48
N SER A 228 -14.81 4.81 -8.55
CA SER A 228 -13.43 5.06 -8.12
C SER A 228 -12.49 3.94 -8.57
N ALA A 229 -11.30 3.90 -7.98
CA ALA A 229 -10.28 2.92 -8.31
C ALA A 229 -10.79 1.48 -8.14
N VAL A 230 -10.31 0.58 -8.99
CA VAL A 230 -10.64 -0.85 -8.94
C VAL A 230 -9.35 -1.65 -8.85
N TYR A 231 -9.31 -2.60 -7.92
CA TYR A 231 -8.27 -3.61 -7.81
C TYR A 231 -8.91 -5.00 -7.69
N ILE A 232 -8.63 -5.87 -8.66
CA ILE A 232 -9.07 -7.27 -8.67
C ILE A 232 -7.83 -8.16 -8.69
N GLY A 233 -7.48 -8.69 -7.53
CA GLY A 233 -6.40 -9.67 -7.32
C GLY A 233 -6.77 -11.11 -7.70
N THR A 234 -7.97 -11.36 -8.21
CA THR A 234 -8.45 -12.67 -8.67
C THR A 234 -8.49 -12.75 -10.19
N LYS A 235 -8.85 -13.91 -10.75
CA LYS A 235 -9.36 -13.95 -12.13
C LYS A 235 -10.63 -13.12 -12.24
N TRP A 236 -10.88 -12.60 -13.43
CA TRP A 236 -12.04 -11.77 -13.70
C TRP A 236 -12.86 -12.33 -14.86
N LYS A 237 -14.12 -12.67 -14.61
CA LYS A 237 -15.06 -13.12 -15.63
C LYS A 237 -16.25 -12.19 -15.74
N MET A 238 -16.58 -11.78 -16.96
CA MET A 238 -17.67 -10.85 -17.20
C MET A 238 -18.57 -11.35 -18.32
N ASN A 239 -19.84 -11.61 -18.00
CA ASN A 239 -20.91 -11.91 -18.96
C ASN A 239 -21.93 -10.77 -19.07
N GLY A 240 -22.04 -9.90 -18.06
CA GLY A 240 -22.86 -8.68 -18.08
C GLY A 240 -22.01 -7.45 -18.37
N ALA A 241 -22.56 -6.42 -19.02
CA ALA A 241 -21.81 -5.20 -19.29
C ALA A 241 -21.38 -4.49 -17.99
N ALA A 242 -20.13 -4.01 -17.92
CA ALA A 242 -19.67 -3.21 -16.78
C ALA A 242 -18.81 -2.00 -17.18
N THR A 243 -18.82 -0.99 -16.32
CA THR A 243 -18.04 0.24 -16.48
C THR A 243 -17.25 0.55 -15.21
N PHE A 244 -15.93 0.58 -15.31
CA PHE A 244 -15.06 1.09 -14.24
C PHE A 244 -14.58 2.48 -14.64
N ARG A 245 -15.03 3.52 -13.93
CA ARG A 245 -14.86 4.92 -14.35
C ARG A 245 -13.47 5.50 -14.07
N SER A 246 -12.65 4.80 -13.29
CA SER A 246 -11.34 5.28 -12.83
C SER A 246 -10.22 4.25 -13.08
N LYS A 247 -9.08 4.47 -12.43
CA LYS A 247 -7.91 3.60 -12.44
C LYS A 247 -8.28 2.15 -12.13
N THR A 248 -7.88 1.22 -12.98
CA THR A 248 -8.27 -0.20 -12.86
C THR A 248 -7.07 -1.12 -12.88
N GLY A 249 -7.02 -2.05 -11.96
CA GLY A 249 -5.97 -3.06 -11.83
C GLY A 249 -6.55 -4.47 -11.79
N ILE A 250 -6.08 -5.38 -12.64
CA ILE A 250 -6.50 -6.78 -12.61
C ILE A 250 -5.26 -7.70 -12.69
N GLU A 251 -5.05 -8.51 -11.64
CA GLU A 251 -3.89 -9.41 -11.56
C GLU A 251 -4.10 -10.73 -12.30
N GLY A 252 -5.28 -11.34 -12.17
CA GLY A 252 -5.59 -12.63 -12.78
C GLY A 252 -6.04 -12.53 -14.23
N SER A 253 -6.14 -13.69 -14.89
CA SER A 253 -6.65 -13.79 -16.25
C SER A 253 -8.08 -13.24 -16.38
N MET A 254 -8.39 -12.64 -17.53
CA MET A 254 -9.70 -12.07 -17.83
C MET A 254 -10.47 -12.87 -18.88
N ILE A 255 -11.76 -13.09 -18.66
CA ILE A 255 -12.72 -13.62 -19.65
C ILE A 255 -13.82 -12.57 -19.84
N ILE A 256 -13.90 -12.01 -21.05
CA ILE A 256 -14.73 -10.85 -21.36
C ILE A 256 -15.71 -11.21 -22.47
N ASP A 257 -16.96 -11.46 -22.07
CA ASP A 257 -18.07 -11.88 -22.95
C ASP A 257 -19.15 -10.82 -23.10
N ASN A 258 -18.94 -9.61 -22.54
CA ASN A 258 -19.77 -8.42 -22.75
C ASN A 258 -18.93 -7.14 -22.88
N LEU A 259 -19.57 -6.00 -23.14
CA LEU A 259 -18.91 -4.70 -23.18
C LEU A 259 -18.30 -4.37 -21.81
N PHE A 260 -16.98 -4.23 -21.78
CA PHE A 260 -16.26 -3.75 -20.60
C PHE A 260 -15.63 -2.39 -20.90
N THR A 261 -16.05 -1.36 -20.20
CA THR A 261 -15.52 0.00 -20.37
C THR A 261 -14.67 0.40 -19.18
N ILE A 262 -13.46 0.92 -19.45
CA ILE A 262 -12.57 1.50 -18.44
C ILE A 262 -12.34 2.97 -18.78
N GLY A 263 -12.70 3.85 -17.84
CA GLY A 263 -12.61 5.31 -17.98
C GLY A 263 -11.32 5.92 -17.43
N GLY A 264 -10.43 5.13 -16.83
CA GLY A 264 -9.11 5.53 -16.35
C GLY A 264 -7.97 4.68 -16.92
N ASP A 265 -6.75 4.93 -16.46
CA ASP A 265 -5.61 4.07 -16.83
C ASP A 265 -5.77 2.67 -16.24
N ALA A 266 -5.31 1.66 -16.97
CA ALA A 266 -5.43 0.26 -16.58
C ALA A 266 -4.09 -0.47 -16.51
N TRP A 267 -3.97 -1.40 -15.57
CA TRP A 267 -2.83 -2.30 -15.41
C TRP A 267 -3.29 -3.76 -15.37
N PHE A 268 -2.69 -4.60 -16.21
CA PHE A 268 -3.02 -6.03 -16.29
C PHE A 268 -1.77 -6.92 -16.25
N ASN A 269 -1.82 -7.97 -15.43
CA ASN A 269 -0.69 -8.89 -15.24
C ASN A 269 -0.83 -10.23 -15.98
N ASP A 270 -2.00 -10.52 -16.55
CA ASP A 270 -2.26 -11.81 -17.19
C ASP A 270 -3.15 -11.70 -18.44
N ALA A 271 -3.36 -12.81 -19.15
CA ALA A 271 -4.02 -12.84 -20.44
C ALA A 271 -5.52 -12.44 -20.39
N ASN A 272 -6.03 -11.93 -21.52
CA ASN A 272 -7.45 -11.69 -21.75
C ASN A 272 -8.03 -12.61 -22.86
N SER A 273 -9.27 -13.05 -22.69
CA SER A 273 -10.01 -13.95 -23.59
C SER A 273 -11.52 -13.62 -23.60
N GLY A 274 -12.34 -14.49 -24.19
CA GLY A 274 -13.80 -14.36 -24.31
C GLY A 274 -14.27 -13.98 -25.73
N ASN A 275 -15.44 -13.36 -25.85
CA ASN A 275 -16.04 -12.97 -27.14
C ASN A 275 -16.16 -11.45 -27.38
N GLN A 276 -15.88 -10.61 -26.37
CA GLN A 276 -16.05 -9.15 -26.45
C GLN A 276 -14.78 -8.34 -26.13
N LYS A 277 -14.84 -7.03 -26.37
CA LYS A 277 -13.70 -6.11 -26.28
C LYS A 277 -13.70 -5.26 -25.01
N ILE A 278 -12.51 -4.81 -24.61
CA ILE A 278 -12.28 -3.80 -23.58
C ILE A 278 -12.25 -2.43 -24.26
N ASP A 279 -13.13 -1.51 -23.90
CA ASP A 279 -13.07 -0.11 -24.34
C ASP A 279 -12.34 0.73 -23.31
N MET A 280 -11.15 1.21 -23.67
CA MET A 280 -10.30 2.01 -22.81
C MET A 280 -10.65 3.51 -22.83
N SER A 281 -11.67 3.96 -23.57
CA SER A 281 -12.14 5.36 -23.54
C SER A 281 -11.02 6.41 -23.72
N SER A 282 -10.07 6.14 -24.63
CA SER A 282 -8.86 6.94 -24.89
C SER A 282 -7.86 7.01 -23.73
N LYS A 283 -7.76 5.97 -22.89
CA LYS A 283 -6.84 5.86 -21.75
C LYS A 283 -5.68 4.91 -21.99
N THR A 284 -4.72 4.89 -21.07
CA THR A 284 -3.51 4.07 -21.17
C THR A 284 -3.76 2.68 -20.62
N ILE A 285 -3.27 1.67 -21.32
CA ILE A 285 -3.21 0.28 -20.84
C ILE A 285 -1.75 -0.13 -20.70
N THR A 286 -1.37 -0.57 -19.50
CA THR A 286 -0.02 -1.06 -19.18
C THR A 286 -0.07 -2.55 -18.84
N HIS A 287 0.73 -3.39 -19.49
CA HIS A 287 0.67 -4.85 -19.25
C HIS A 287 2.00 -5.58 -19.48
N SER A 288 2.12 -6.79 -18.92
CA SER A 288 3.30 -7.66 -19.03
C SER A 288 3.28 -8.57 -20.28
N GLY A 289 2.97 -8.02 -21.46
CA GLY A 289 3.07 -8.72 -22.75
C GLY A 289 2.08 -9.86 -23.07
N LYS A 290 1.29 -10.35 -22.11
CA LYS A 290 0.32 -11.46 -22.32
C LYS A 290 -1.06 -11.04 -22.84
N ILE A 291 -1.33 -9.73 -22.92
CA ILE A 291 -2.63 -9.19 -23.35
C ILE A 291 -2.78 -9.27 -24.86
N ASN A 292 -3.89 -9.82 -25.33
CA ASN A 292 -4.33 -9.74 -26.71
C ASN A 292 -4.94 -8.35 -26.99
N MET A 293 -4.10 -7.46 -27.53
CA MET A 293 -4.45 -6.08 -27.86
C MET A 293 -5.49 -5.92 -28.98
N SER A 294 -5.73 -6.94 -29.81
CA SER A 294 -6.83 -6.91 -30.81
C SER A 294 -8.22 -6.81 -30.17
N ARG A 295 -8.30 -7.14 -28.89
CA ARG A 295 -9.51 -7.09 -28.06
C ARG A 295 -9.62 -5.82 -27.24
N VAL A 296 -8.71 -4.86 -27.44
CA VAL A 296 -8.73 -3.56 -26.76
C VAL A 296 -9.08 -2.49 -27.79
N LEU A 297 -10.03 -1.63 -27.46
CA LEU A 297 -10.49 -0.50 -28.25
C LEU A 297 -10.06 0.80 -27.59
N ASN A 298 -9.82 1.83 -28.42
CA ASN A 298 -9.62 3.20 -27.98
C ASN A 298 -8.59 3.35 -26.83
N GLY A 299 -7.47 2.62 -26.88
CA GLY A 299 -6.44 2.64 -25.84
C GLY A 299 -5.07 2.99 -26.38
N THR A 300 -4.23 3.62 -25.55
CA THR A 300 -2.79 3.75 -25.83
C THR A 300 -2.04 2.64 -25.11
N GLU A 301 -1.31 1.79 -25.84
CA GLU A 301 -0.57 0.66 -25.29
C GLU A 301 0.77 1.10 -24.69
N ASN A 302 1.06 0.60 -23.50
CA ASN A 302 2.39 0.61 -22.87
C ASN A 302 2.79 -0.81 -22.46
N ASN A 303 3.56 -1.48 -23.33
CA ASN A 303 3.94 -2.88 -23.13
C ASN A 303 5.25 -2.99 -22.33
N LEU A 304 5.19 -3.61 -21.14
CA LEU A 304 6.35 -3.83 -20.28
C LEU A 304 7.10 -5.13 -20.59
N HIS A 305 6.68 -5.87 -21.63
CA HIS A 305 7.21 -7.16 -22.04
C HIS A 305 7.28 -8.17 -20.89
N ALA A 306 8.45 -8.34 -20.26
CA ALA A 306 8.69 -9.30 -19.19
C ALA A 306 8.48 -8.75 -17.78
N VAL A 307 8.27 -7.43 -17.61
CA VAL A 307 8.10 -6.81 -16.30
C VAL A 307 6.62 -6.78 -15.92
N ILE A 308 6.30 -7.28 -14.73
CA ILE A 308 4.95 -7.26 -14.17
C ILE A 308 4.65 -5.84 -13.67
N PRO A 309 3.58 -5.18 -14.15
CA PRO A 309 3.13 -3.91 -13.58
C PRO A 309 2.87 -4.01 -12.07
N ASP A 310 3.34 -3.03 -11.30
CA ASP A 310 2.93 -2.88 -9.90
C ASP A 310 1.52 -2.28 -9.86
N ILE A 311 0.51 -3.14 -9.87
CA ILE A 311 -0.89 -2.72 -9.92
C ILE A 311 -1.27 -1.94 -8.66
N ALA A 312 -0.77 -2.32 -7.49
CA ALA A 312 -1.11 -1.69 -6.23
C ALA A 312 -0.61 -0.25 -6.14
N PHE A 313 0.66 -0.03 -6.49
CA PHE A 313 1.22 1.32 -6.54
C PHE A 313 0.42 2.22 -7.48
N ASN A 314 0.06 1.70 -8.64
CA ASN A 314 -0.55 2.49 -9.71
C ASN A 314 -2.02 2.84 -9.46
N THR A 315 -2.78 1.90 -8.90
CA THR A 315 -4.18 2.10 -8.48
C THR A 315 -4.30 2.87 -7.17
N GLY A 316 -3.25 2.87 -6.35
CA GLY A 316 -3.28 3.44 -4.99
C GLY A 316 -3.94 2.52 -3.96
N LEU A 317 -4.20 1.26 -4.31
CA LEU A 317 -4.82 0.24 -3.46
C LEU A 317 -3.76 -0.83 -3.12
N SER A 318 -3.66 -1.30 -1.88
CA SER A 318 -2.65 -2.31 -1.52
C SER A 318 -2.97 -3.70 -2.08
N THR A 319 -1.94 -4.51 -2.34
CA THR A 319 -2.07 -5.95 -2.71
C THR A 319 -2.32 -6.86 -1.50
N THR A 320 -2.14 -6.36 -0.28
CA THR A 320 -2.39 -7.14 0.93
C THR A 320 -3.86 -7.15 1.29
N ASN A 321 -4.31 -8.21 1.97
CA ASN A 321 -5.64 -8.22 2.57
C ASN A 321 -5.77 -7.09 3.59
N ASP A 322 -6.89 -6.38 3.52
CA ASP A 322 -7.16 -5.32 4.48
C ASP A 322 -7.61 -5.90 5.81
N SER A 323 -7.40 -5.13 6.86
CA SER A 323 -7.80 -5.53 8.21
C SER A 323 -9.28 -5.24 8.43
N ALA A 324 -9.94 -6.16 9.11
CA ALA A 324 -11.32 -5.97 9.53
C ALA A 324 -11.43 -5.00 10.71
N TRP A 325 -12.61 -4.40 10.89
CA TRP A 325 -12.95 -3.73 12.14
C TRP A 325 -13.01 -4.72 13.29
N GLN A 326 -12.65 -4.25 14.48
CA GLN A 326 -12.72 -5.04 15.70
C GLN A 326 -13.85 -4.50 16.58
N MET A 327 -14.61 -5.40 17.20
CA MET A 327 -15.52 -5.03 18.27
C MET A 327 -14.81 -5.17 19.62
N ASP A 328 -14.88 -4.15 20.45
CA ASP A 328 -14.53 -4.27 21.86
C ASP A 328 -15.80 -4.57 22.66
N THR A 329 -15.75 -5.67 23.41
CA THR A 329 -16.87 -6.15 24.22
C THR A 329 -16.70 -5.84 25.71
N ALA A 330 -15.57 -5.24 26.09
CA ALA A 330 -15.28 -4.85 27.46
C ALA A 330 -16.35 -3.85 27.94
N GLY A 331 -16.96 -4.12 29.09
CA GLY A 331 -18.01 -3.27 29.68
C GLY A 331 -19.42 -3.46 29.10
N LEU A 332 -19.58 -3.85 27.83
CA LEU A 332 -20.90 -4.07 27.21
C LEU A 332 -21.68 -5.19 27.88
N MET A 333 -21.02 -6.33 28.12
CA MET A 333 -21.67 -7.51 28.70
C MET A 333 -22.20 -7.28 30.12
N SER A 334 -21.66 -6.30 30.85
CA SER A 334 -22.15 -5.92 32.19
C SER A 334 -23.53 -5.24 32.18
N LYS A 335 -23.91 -4.66 31.03
CA LYS A 335 -25.21 -4.01 30.80
C LYS A 335 -26.15 -4.87 29.94
N ALA A 336 -25.65 -5.98 29.39
CA ALA A 336 -26.40 -6.83 28.48
C ALA A 336 -27.55 -7.54 29.20
N GLN A 337 -28.74 -7.44 28.61
CA GLN A 337 -29.95 -8.10 29.10
C GLN A 337 -30.39 -9.18 28.12
N PRO A 338 -30.94 -10.31 28.60
CA PRO A 338 -31.49 -11.31 27.72
C PRO A 338 -32.63 -10.72 26.90
N PHE A 339 -32.70 -11.06 25.62
CA PHE A 339 -33.84 -10.73 24.80
C PHE A 339 -35.09 -11.38 25.40
N PRO A 340 -36.13 -10.61 25.77
CA PRO A 340 -37.28 -11.16 26.47
C PRO A 340 -38.13 -12.04 25.56
N SER A 341 -38.65 -13.13 26.11
CA SER A 341 -39.57 -14.04 25.43
C SER A 341 -40.98 -13.45 25.36
N GLY A 342 -41.57 -13.40 24.16
CA GLY A 342 -42.97 -13.00 23.96
C GLY A 342 -43.25 -12.44 22.56
N ILE A 343 -44.52 -12.50 22.13
CA ILE A 343 -44.94 -11.96 20.82
C ILE A 343 -44.69 -10.45 20.76
N TYR A 344 -44.95 -9.71 21.84
CA TYR A 344 -44.75 -8.27 21.85
C TYR A 344 -43.28 -7.85 21.81
N SER A 345 -42.35 -8.60 22.39
CA SER A 345 -40.91 -8.24 22.33
C SER A 345 -40.27 -8.51 20.97
N SER A 346 -40.94 -9.29 20.12
CA SER A 346 -40.46 -9.64 18.78
C SER A 346 -40.82 -8.64 17.67
N THR A 347 -41.47 -7.51 17.96
CA THR A 347 -41.90 -6.56 16.91
C THR A 347 -41.15 -5.22 17.01
N PRO A 348 -41.10 -4.42 15.91
CA PRO A 348 -40.58 -3.05 15.96
C PRO A 348 -41.21 -2.18 17.07
N TYR A 349 -42.54 -2.22 17.23
CA TYR A 349 -43.24 -1.55 18.34
C TYR A 349 -42.77 -2.05 19.71
N GLY A 350 -42.63 -3.36 19.85
CA GLY A 350 -42.05 -4.01 21.02
C GLY A 350 -40.69 -3.47 21.42
N LEU A 351 -39.79 -3.38 20.44
CA LEU A 351 -38.44 -2.87 20.64
C LEU A 351 -38.46 -1.42 21.17
N GLN A 352 -39.38 -0.58 20.69
CA GLN A 352 -39.54 0.78 21.20
C GLN A 352 -40.02 0.81 22.65
N LEU A 353 -41.00 -0.03 23.01
CA LEU A 353 -41.47 -0.15 24.40
C LEU A 353 -40.34 -0.61 25.32
N MET A 354 -39.56 -1.60 24.89
CA MET A 354 -38.40 -2.08 25.65
C MET A 354 -37.37 -0.96 25.85
N TYR A 355 -37.06 -0.20 24.80
CA TYR A 355 -36.13 0.92 24.91
C TYR A 355 -36.62 2.00 25.87
N ASN A 356 -37.92 2.33 25.84
CA ASN A 356 -38.54 3.31 26.74
C ASN A 356 -38.58 2.83 28.19
N ALA A 357 -38.80 1.53 28.40
CA ALA A 357 -38.84 0.91 29.73
C ALA A 357 -37.46 0.62 30.32
N CYS A 358 -36.40 0.61 29.50
CA CYS A 358 -35.03 0.38 29.96
C CYS A 358 -34.51 1.62 30.71
N PRO A 359 -34.22 1.54 32.03
CA PRO A 359 -33.72 2.68 32.78
C PRO A 359 -32.30 3.03 32.36
N GLU A 360 -31.93 4.32 32.41
CA GLU A 360 -30.59 4.80 32.02
C GLU A 360 -29.45 4.09 32.75
N SER A 361 -29.64 3.71 34.02
CA SER A 361 -28.66 2.94 34.80
C SER A 361 -28.33 1.57 34.21
N LYS A 362 -29.21 1.02 33.37
CA LYS A 362 -29.05 -0.24 32.65
C LYS A 362 -28.66 -0.07 31.18
N LYS A 363 -28.58 1.16 30.68
CA LYS A 363 -28.07 1.46 29.34
C LYS A 363 -26.56 1.60 29.37
N PHE A 364 -25.92 1.30 28.24
CA PHE A 364 -24.51 1.58 27.99
C PHE A 364 -24.44 2.81 27.09
N ASN A 365 -24.06 3.97 27.63
CA ASN A 365 -24.02 5.24 26.89
C ASN A 365 -25.34 5.55 26.13
N GLY A 366 -26.48 5.28 26.77
CA GLY A 366 -27.81 5.46 26.16
C GLY A 366 -28.26 4.32 25.25
N TYR A 367 -27.44 3.28 25.02
CA TYR A 367 -27.83 2.08 24.27
C TYR A 367 -28.41 1.03 25.20
N MET A 368 -29.57 0.49 24.81
CA MET A 368 -30.05 -0.78 25.37
C MET A 368 -29.22 -1.92 24.79
N VAL A 369 -28.61 -2.77 25.63
CA VAL A 369 -27.79 -3.90 25.18
C VAL A 369 -28.56 -5.20 25.37
N LEU A 370 -28.83 -5.92 24.29
CA LEU A 370 -29.60 -7.16 24.27
C LEU A 370 -28.76 -8.33 23.75
N TYR A 371 -28.99 -9.53 24.29
CA TYR A 371 -28.39 -10.76 23.78
C TYR A 371 -29.38 -11.92 23.71
N ASP A 372 -29.14 -12.86 22.80
CA ASP A 372 -29.95 -14.05 22.60
C ASP A 372 -29.62 -15.17 23.60
N LYS A 373 -30.30 -15.16 24.75
CA LYS A 373 -30.00 -16.06 25.88
C LYS A 373 -30.36 -17.52 25.62
N ASP A 374 -31.59 -17.78 25.16
CA ASP A 374 -32.21 -19.12 25.21
C ASP A 374 -32.59 -19.66 23.81
N GLY A 375 -31.92 -19.20 22.75
CA GLY A 375 -32.16 -19.65 21.38
C GLY A 375 -32.31 -18.51 20.39
N TRP A 376 -32.99 -18.77 19.27
CA TRP A 376 -33.15 -17.80 18.19
C TRP A 376 -34.08 -16.65 18.58
N ILE A 377 -33.65 -15.41 18.31
CA ILE A 377 -34.55 -14.26 18.30
C ILE A 377 -35.35 -14.33 16.99
N ASN A 378 -36.69 -14.38 17.08
CA ASN A 378 -37.55 -14.33 15.92
C ASN A 378 -38.28 -12.98 15.92
N LEU A 379 -38.14 -12.20 14.85
CA LEU A 379 -38.87 -10.95 14.66
C LEU A 379 -40.17 -11.21 13.92
N ASN A 380 -41.24 -10.64 14.45
CA ASN A 380 -42.57 -10.66 13.89
C ASN A 380 -42.94 -9.27 13.39
N SER A 381 -43.85 -9.22 12.42
CA SER A 381 -44.47 -7.96 12.01
C SER A 381 -45.30 -7.36 13.15
N ASP A 382 -45.43 -6.04 13.15
CA ASP A 382 -46.28 -5.36 14.12
C ASP A 382 -47.75 -5.79 13.97
N LEU A 383 -48.38 -6.11 15.09
CA LEU A 383 -49.81 -6.46 15.17
C LEU A 383 -50.66 -5.19 15.22
N TRP A 384 -51.74 -5.13 14.45
CA TRP A 384 -52.72 -4.04 14.55
C TRP A 384 -53.43 -4.10 15.93
N PRO A 385 -53.70 -2.96 16.61
CA PRO A 385 -53.46 -1.58 16.19
C PRO A 385 -52.05 -1.02 16.54
N PHE A 386 -51.18 -1.83 17.13
CA PHE A 386 -49.86 -1.44 17.63
C PHE A 386 -48.79 -1.45 16.52
N LYS A 387 -48.91 -0.53 15.56
CA LYS A 387 -47.91 -0.34 14.50
C LYS A 387 -46.97 0.81 14.81
N LEU A 388 -45.68 0.55 14.81
CA LEU A 388 -44.66 1.57 14.87
C LEU A 388 -44.21 1.92 13.44
N THR A 389 -44.21 3.20 13.10
CA THR A 389 -43.68 3.66 11.81
C THR A 389 -42.15 3.68 11.81
N GLU A 390 -41.55 4.02 12.95
CA GLU A 390 -40.09 4.14 13.14
C GLU A 390 -39.68 3.87 14.60
N PHE A 391 -38.64 3.07 14.78
CA PHE A 391 -37.86 3.02 16.03
C PHE A 391 -37.09 4.33 16.22
N LYS A 392 -37.08 4.86 17.45
CA LYS A 392 -36.50 6.15 17.85
C LYS A 392 -35.40 6.03 18.91
N GLY A 393 -34.92 4.81 19.17
CA GLY A 393 -33.98 4.51 20.24
C GLY A 393 -32.57 4.15 19.78
N LYS A 394 -31.76 3.71 20.75
CA LYS A 394 -30.41 3.20 20.52
C LYS A 394 -30.26 1.80 21.11
N VAL A 395 -29.76 0.85 20.33
CA VAL A 395 -29.70 -0.55 20.75
C VAL A 395 -28.48 -1.30 20.21
N ILE A 396 -27.93 -2.20 21.00
CA ILE A 396 -26.86 -3.13 20.63
C ILE A 396 -27.41 -4.54 20.75
N TRP A 397 -27.34 -5.31 19.68
CA TRP A 397 -27.74 -6.72 19.64
C TRP A 397 -26.50 -7.60 19.55
N ILE A 398 -26.38 -8.52 20.50
CA ILE A 398 -25.32 -9.53 20.55
C ILE A 398 -25.96 -10.87 20.23
N ILE A 399 -25.71 -11.39 19.03
CA ILE A 399 -26.28 -12.62 18.49
C ILE A 399 -25.23 -13.73 18.53
N ARG A 400 -25.51 -14.79 19.28
CA ARG A 400 -24.62 -15.95 19.50
C ARG A 400 -25.20 -17.26 18.98
N ASN A 401 -26.52 -17.35 18.91
CA ASN A 401 -27.31 -18.48 18.43
C ASN A 401 -27.93 -18.16 17.07
N GLY A 402 -28.72 -17.10 16.97
CA GLY A 402 -29.39 -16.75 15.72
C GLY A 402 -30.48 -15.69 15.84
N LEU A 403 -30.75 -15.05 14.72
CA LEU A 403 -31.76 -14.00 14.56
C LEU A 403 -32.52 -14.26 13.26
N ASN A 404 -33.81 -14.49 13.33
CA ASN A 404 -34.69 -14.57 12.18
C ASN A 404 -35.50 -13.28 12.05
N CYS A 405 -35.12 -12.43 11.12
CA CYS A 405 -35.78 -11.14 10.87
C CYS A 405 -37.03 -11.31 9.99
N ASN A 406 -37.01 -12.24 9.03
CA ASN A 406 -38.09 -12.50 8.07
C ASN A 406 -38.63 -11.21 7.40
N GLY A 407 -37.74 -10.27 7.03
CA GLY A 407 -38.12 -8.99 6.43
C GLY A 407 -38.80 -7.99 7.39
N ASN A 408 -38.84 -8.26 8.69
CA ASN A 408 -39.47 -7.43 9.72
C ASN A 408 -38.47 -6.59 10.54
N PHE A 409 -37.29 -6.30 9.98
CA PHE A 409 -36.32 -5.45 10.66
C PHE A 409 -36.92 -4.04 10.87
N PRO A 410 -36.76 -3.43 12.06
CA PRO A 410 -37.38 -2.15 12.37
C PRO A 410 -36.87 -1.04 11.44
N ASN A 411 -37.81 -0.26 10.87
CA ASN A 411 -37.48 1.01 10.26
C ASN A 411 -36.99 1.99 11.34
N MET A 412 -35.90 2.71 11.09
CA MET A 412 -35.24 3.55 12.08
C MET A 412 -35.32 5.03 11.73
N SER A 413 -35.64 5.87 12.73
CA SER A 413 -35.54 7.32 12.58
C SER A 413 -34.08 7.75 12.39
N ALA A 414 -33.86 8.93 11.80
CA ALA A 414 -32.51 9.46 11.54
C ALA A 414 -31.61 9.58 12.79
N SER A 415 -32.19 9.79 13.97
CA SER A 415 -31.47 9.88 15.25
C SER A 415 -31.24 8.53 15.95
N SER A 416 -31.86 7.45 15.45
CA SER A 416 -31.73 6.12 16.03
C SER A 416 -30.41 5.47 15.65
N ARG A 417 -29.93 4.57 16.50
CA ARG A 417 -28.66 3.86 16.30
C ARG A 417 -28.79 2.38 16.63
N MET A 418 -28.22 1.54 15.80
CA MET A 418 -28.19 0.10 16.06
C MET A 418 -26.82 -0.50 15.76
N PHE A 419 -26.32 -1.33 16.67
CA PHE A 419 -25.14 -2.15 16.43
C PHE A 419 -25.55 -3.61 16.50
N VAL A 420 -25.40 -4.36 15.42
CA VAL A 420 -25.71 -5.79 15.38
C VAL A 420 -24.38 -6.54 15.31
N PHE A 421 -24.06 -7.28 16.37
CA PHE A 421 -22.90 -8.13 16.45
C PHE A 421 -23.32 -9.59 16.41
N ALA A 422 -22.82 -10.36 15.44
CA ALA A 422 -23.03 -11.80 15.37
C ALA A 422 -21.69 -12.55 15.39
N CYS A 423 -21.58 -13.63 16.15
CA CYS A 423 -20.33 -14.37 16.33
C CYS A 423 -20.55 -15.89 16.44
N GLY A 424 -19.47 -16.66 16.51
CA GLY A 424 -19.54 -18.12 16.51
C GLY A 424 -20.14 -18.65 15.20
N SER A 425 -21.21 -19.45 15.30
CA SER A 425 -21.96 -19.98 14.16
C SER A 425 -23.35 -19.34 14.02
N ALA A 426 -23.55 -18.14 14.59
CA ALA A 426 -24.83 -17.47 14.57
C ALA A 426 -25.29 -17.14 13.14
N THR A 427 -26.58 -17.30 12.86
CA THR A 427 -27.17 -16.92 11.57
C THR A 427 -28.15 -15.77 11.75
N ILE A 428 -27.98 -14.71 10.97
CA ILE A 428 -28.98 -13.66 10.77
C ILE A 428 -29.72 -13.98 9.48
N ASN A 429 -30.97 -14.44 9.61
CA ASN A 429 -31.81 -14.82 8.48
C ASN A 429 -32.80 -13.70 8.10
N GLY A 430 -32.86 -13.40 6.81
CA GLY A 430 -33.86 -12.50 6.24
C GLY A 430 -33.73 -11.05 6.71
N PHE A 431 -32.50 -10.56 6.84
CA PHE A 431 -32.22 -9.18 7.21
C PHE A 431 -32.78 -8.21 6.18
N GLY A 432 -33.68 -7.34 6.63
CA GLY A 432 -34.36 -6.32 5.83
C GLY A 432 -35.72 -5.99 6.45
N GLY A 433 -36.30 -4.87 6.02
CA GLY A 433 -37.52 -4.31 6.59
C GLY A 433 -38.64 -4.09 5.57
N PRO A 434 -39.70 -3.37 5.96
CA PRO A 434 -40.73 -2.89 5.04
C PRO A 434 -40.13 -2.02 3.92
N SER A 435 -40.86 -1.87 2.81
CA SER A 435 -40.43 -0.99 1.71
C SER A 435 -40.16 0.43 2.19
N GLY A 436 -38.98 0.96 1.85
CA GLY A 436 -38.50 2.26 2.29
C GLY A 436 -37.82 2.26 3.66
N ALA A 437 -37.69 1.10 4.32
CA ALA A 437 -37.05 1.04 5.62
C ALA A 437 -35.57 1.45 5.57
N SER A 438 -35.18 2.18 6.61
CA SER A 438 -33.80 2.59 6.85
C SER A 438 -33.26 1.93 8.13
N PHE A 439 -32.06 1.37 8.02
CA PHE A 439 -31.24 0.92 9.13
C PHE A 439 -30.12 1.94 9.36
N ASN A 440 -29.98 2.45 10.57
CA ASN A 440 -28.96 3.44 10.92
C ASN A 440 -27.98 2.82 11.91
N GLY A 441 -26.87 2.26 11.43
CA GLY A 441 -26.06 1.38 12.27
C GLY A 441 -24.93 0.62 11.61
N VAL A 442 -24.34 -0.29 12.38
CA VAL A 442 -23.30 -1.23 11.92
C VAL A 442 -23.76 -2.66 12.12
N VAL A 443 -23.56 -3.49 11.11
CA VAL A 443 -23.66 -4.94 11.21
C VAL A 443 -22.25 -5.51 11.18
N LEU A 444 -21.83 -6.21 12.23
CA LEU A 444 -20.51 -6.81 12.34
C LEU A 444 -20.64 -8.32 12.63
N LEU A 445 -20.14 -9.13 11.73
CA LEU A 445 -20.09 -10.59 11.83
C LEU A 445 -18.65 -11.04 12.10
N LYS A 446 -18.49 -12.06 12.94
CA LYS A 446 -17.20 -12.67 13.29
C LYS A 446 -17.28 -14.19 13.19
N ASP A 447 -16.12 -14.85 13.15
CA ASP A 447 -15.96 -16.32 13.16
C ASP A 447 -16.63 -16.97 11.93
N ASN A 448 -17.66 -17.79 12.14
CA ASN A 448 -18.42 -18.47 11.09
C ASN A 448 -19.87 -17.96 11.01
N ALA A 449 -20.15 -16.79 11.59
CA ALA A 449 -21.49 -16.20 11.55
C ALA A 449 -21.89 -15.88 10.10
N SER A 450 -23.19 -15.98 9.80
CA SER A 450 -23.71 -15.75 8.45
C SER A 450 -24.87 -14.78 8.45
N ILE A 451 -25.03 -14.06 7.33
CA ILE A 451 -26.16 -13.18 7.09
C ILE A 451 -26.79 -13.50 5.73
N SER A 452 -28.10 -13.72 5.74
CA SER A 452 -28.92 -13.70 4.53
C SER A 452 -29.83 -12.49 4.58
N MET A 453 -29.99 -11.87 3.43
CA MET A 453 -30.82 -10.68 3.31
C MET A 453 -32.17 -10.97 2.67
N MET A 454 -33.20 -10.31 3.19
CA MET A 454 -34.58 -10.34 2.71
C MET A 454 -35.23 -8.99 2.99
N TRP A 455 -35.38 -8.16 1.96
CA TRP A 455 -36.11 -6.90 2.05
C TRP A 455 -37.44 -6.97 1.31
N SER A 456 -38.40 -6.15 1.72
CA SER A 456 -39.53 -5.79 0.85
C SER A 456 -39.26 -4.41 0.27
N GLY A 457 -39.47 -4.20 -1.03
CA GLY A 457 -39.18 -2.89 -1.64
C GLY A 457 -37.70 -2.49 -1.61
N THR A 458 -37.44 -1.18 -1.66
CA THR A 458 -36.09 -0.59 -1.52
C THR A 458 -35.75 -0.42 -0.05
N ASN A 459 -34.59 -0.90 0.40
CA ASN A 459 -34.11 -0.75 1.79
C ASN A 459 -32.76 -0.02 1.81
N THR A 460 -32.49 0.73 2.88
CA THR A 460 -31.24 1.48 3.02
C THR A 460 -30.53 1.16 4.33
N VAL A 461 -29.24 0.81 4.25
CA VAL A 461 -28.32 0.70 5.38
C VAL A 461 -27.48 1.98 5.41
N ASN A 462 -27.78 2.90 6.32
CA ASN A 462 -26.93 4.05 6.62
C ASN A 462 -25.91 3.65 7.69
N GLY A 463 -24.68 3.38 7.26
CA GLY A 463 -23.61 2.89 8.11
C GLY A 463 -22.76 1.86 7.36
N ALA A 464 -22.52 0.69 7.93
CA ALA A 464 -21.64 -0.31 7.29
C ALA A 464 -21.98 -1.76 7.67
N ILE A 465 -21.59 -2.69 6.80
CA ILE A 465 -21.69 -4.13 7.00
C ILE A 465 -20.30 -4.75 6.89
N HIS A 466 -19.84 -5.40 7.96
CA HIS A 466 -18.50 -5.95 8.11
C HIS A 466 -18.56 -7.42 8.50
N LEU A 467 -18.23 -8.29 7.55
CA LEU A 467 -18.02 -9.73 7.77
C LEU A 467 -16.51 -9.92 7.96
N THR A 468 -16.08 -10.07 9.21
CA THR A 468 -14.68 -9.87 9.62
C THR A 468 -13.81 -11.12 9.50
N SER A 469 -14.40 -12.27 9.17
CA SER A 469 -13.72 -13.57 9.02
C SER A 469 -14.02 -14.18 7.65
N ALA A 470 -13.04 -14.90 7.09
CA ALA A 470 -13.21 -15.64 5.83
C ALA A 470 -14.25 -16.76 5.93
N GLY A 471 -14.59 -17.21 7.14
CA GLY A 471 -15.67 -18.17 7.40
C GLY A 471 -17.07 -17.54 7.46
N ASN A 472 -17.19 -16.20 7.38
CA ASN A 472 -18.50 -15.56 7.42
C ASN A 472 -19.27 -15.76 6.11
N GLY A 473 -20.54 -16.16 6.23
CA GLY A 473 -21.41 -16.36 5.07
C GLY A 473 -22.14 -15.08 4.65
N TRP A 474 -22.12 -14.78 3.35
CA TRP A 474 -22.85 -13.70 2.70
C TRP A 474 -23.90 -14.23 1.72
N GLN A 475 -25.11 -13.68 1.75
CA GLN A 475 -26.18 -14.03 0.81
C GLN A 475 -27.16 -12.87 0.57
N CYS A 476 -27.24 -12.41 -0.68
CA CYS A 476 -28.11 -11.32 -1.14
C CYS A 476 -29.05 -11.84 -2.26
N ASN A 477 -29.84 -12.88 -1.94
CA ASN A 477 -30.61 -13.63 -2.94
C ASN A 477 -32.14 -13.50 -2.85
N SER A 478 -32.70 -12.84 -1.83
CA SER A 478 -34.15 -12.77 -1.64
C SER A 478 -34.63 -11.36 -1.31
N GLY A 479 -35.80 -10.97 -1.81
CA GLY A 479 -36.44 -9.68 -1.52
C GLY A 479 -36.63 -8.72 -2.69
N GLY A 480 -37.10 -7.51 -2.36
CA GLY A 480 -37.50 -6.40 -3.23
C GLY A 480 -36.40 -5.85 -4.16
N PRO A 481 -36.71 -4.78 -4.92
CA PRO A 481 -35.94 -4.39 -6.11
C PRO A 481 -34.50 -3.93 -5.85
N GLN A 482 -34.17 -3.37 -4.68
CA GLN A 482 -32.87 -2.72 -4.46
C GLN A 482 -32.45 -2.65 -2.98
N LEU A 483 -31.17 -2.91 -2.70
CA LEU A 483 -30.50 -2.58 -1.44
C LEU A 483 -29.57 -1.37 -1.64
N ASN A 484 -29.66 -0.39 -0.75
CA ASN A 484 -28.69 0.70 -0.65
C ASN A 484 -27.80 0.50 0.58
N ILE A 485 -26.48 0.66 0.43
CA ILE A 485 -25.54 0.72 1.55
C ILE A 485 -24.79 2.04 1.48
N VAL A 486 -25.07 2.95 2.41
CA VAL A 486 -24.51 4.30 2.43
C VAL A 486 -23.59 4.44 3.64
N TYR A 487 -22.29 4.53 3.39
CA TYR A 487 -21.30 4.78 4.43
C TYR A 487 -21.60 6.09 5.15
N ASN A 488 -21.91 6.00 6.44
CA ASN A 488 -22.22 7.16 7.27
C ASN A 488 -21.16 7.34 8.37
N GLN A 489 -20.18 8.20 8.10
CA GLN A 489 -19.06 8.48 9.00
C GLN A 489 -19.52 8.86 10.42
N SER A 490 -20.56 9.70 10.54
CA SER A 490 -21.05 10.16 11.85
C SER A 490 -21.61 9.03 12.73
N ILE A 491 -22.21 8.01 12.10
CA ILE A 491 -22.70 6.81 12.81
C ILE A 491 -21.52 5.95 13.26
N ILE A 492 -20.52 5.77 12.40
CA ILE A 492 -19.32 4.99 12.72
C ILE A 492 -18.51 5.64 13.86
N ASP A 493 -18.30 6.95 13.78
CA ASP A 493 -17.53 7.70 14.80
C ASP A 493 -18.21 7.65 16.17
N GLU A 494 -19.54 7.57 16.23
CA GLU A 494 -20.27 7.39 17.48
C GLU A 494 -19.90 6.05 18.14
N PHE A 495 -19.87 4.96 17.37
CA PHE A 495 -19.48 3.63 17.89
C PHE A 495 -18.01 3.56 18.31
N GLU A 496 -17.13 4.26 17.61
CA GLU A 496 -15.70 4.33 17.96
C GLU A 496 -15.45 5.17 19.21
N THR A 497 -16.09 6.35 19.32
CA THR A 497 -15.96 7.23 20.49
C THR A 497 -16.44 6.55 21.77
N MET A 498 -17.43 5.68 21.67
CA MET A 498 -17.92 4.89 22.80
C MET A 498 -17.06 3.66 23.13
N GLY A 499 -16.03 3.39 22.32
CA GLY A 499 -15.18 2.21 22.49
C GLY A 499 -15.90 0.88 22.18
N ILE A 500 -16.95 0.88 21.36
CA ILE A 500 -17.61 -0.37 20.91
C ILE A 500 -16.89 -0.93 19.68
N LEU A 501 -16.44 -0.03 18.81
CA LEU A 501 -15.79 -0.34 17.55
C LEU A 501 -14.37 0.20 17.55
N LYS A 502 -13.43 -0.58 17.04
CA LYS A 502 -12.08 -0.12 16.74
C LYS A 502 -11.82 -0.34 15.26
N ARG A 503 -11.59 0.76 14.54
CA ARG A 503 -11.12 0.70 13.15
C ARG A 503 -9.63 0.34 13.15
N PRO A 504 -9.16 -0.50 12.22
CA PRO A 504 -7.73 -0.69 12.05
C PRO A 504 -7.12 0.66 11.66
N SER A 505 -6.01 1.01 12.29
CA SER A 505 -5.11 2.01 11.74
C SER A 505 -4.69 1.51 10.36
N GLN A 506 -4.79 2.33 9.31
CA GLN A 506 -4.34 1.93 7.98
C GLN A 506 -2.89 1.44 8.06
N SER A 507 -2.68 0.14 7.86
CA SER A 507 -1.44 -0.42 7.37
C SER A 507 -1.60 -0.82 5.89
N GLY A 508 -2.48 -0.12 5.15
CA GLY A 508 -3.02 -0.58 3.86
C GLY A 508 -3.03 0.46 2.73
N GLY A 509 -2.43 1.64 2.91
CA GLY A 509 -1.96 2.44 1.76
C GLY A 509 -0.61 1.90 1.32
N SER A 510 -0.36 1.75 0.02
CA SER A 510 0.81 1.10 -0.61
C SER A 510 2.16 1.79 -0.37
N THR A 511 2.30 2.54 0.71
CA THR A 511 3.60 2.94 1.22
C THR A 511 3.56 2.82 2.74
N PRO A 512 4.29 1.86 3.34
CA PRO A 512 4.48 1.81 4.79
C PRO A 512 4.82 3.21 5.31
N GLU A 513 4.20 3.60 6.42
CA GLU A 513 4.45 4.90 7.03
C GLU A 513 5.97 5.12 7.18
N GLY A 514 6.47 6.24 6.66
CA GLY A 514 7.89 6.55 6.69
C GLY A 514 8.73 6.09 5.50
N MET A 515 8.13 5.44 4.49
CA MET A 515 8.79 5.19 3.20
C MET A 515 8.77 6.41 2.28
N VAL A 516 9.72 6.49 1.37
CA VAL A 516 9.91 7.56 0.40
C VAL A 516 9.14 7.23 -0.88
N VAL A 517 8.39 8.18 -1.41
CA VAL A 517 7.68 8.08 -2.69
C VAL A 517 8.11 9.20 -3.63
N LEU A 518 8.07 8.90 -4.93
CA LEU A 518 8.29 9.90 -5.98
C LEU A 518 7.07 10.83 -6.05
N LYS A 519 7.34 12.13 -5.99
CA LYS A 519 6.38 13.22 -6.23
C LYS A 519 6.52 13.80 -7.64
N ASP A 520 7.60 13.44 -8.34
CA ASP A 520 7.96 13.98 -9.64
C ASP A 520 8.61 12.89 -10.51
N PHE A 521 8.72 13.13 -11.81
CA PHE A 521 9.32 12.19 -12.77
C PHE A 521 10.85 12.09 -12.65
N LYS A 522 11.48 12.91 -11.80
CA LYS A 522 12.93 12.90 -11.49
C LYS A 522 13.19 13.24 -10.03
N ILE A 523 14.24 12.65 -9.45
CA ILE A 523 14.80 13.12 -8.18
C ILE A 523 15.84 14.19 -8.51
N ARG A 524 15.66 15.40 -7.98
CA ARG A 524 16.64 16.48 -8.08
C ARG A 524 17.48 16.48 -6.81
N SER A 525 18.80 16.44 -6.97
CA SER A 525 19.76 16.53 -5.87
C SER A 525 20.31 17.94 -5.74
N GLU A 526 20.27 18.48 -4.53
CA GLU A 526 20.99 19.70 -4.14
C GLU A 526 22.15 19.28 -3.24
N LEU A 527 23.39 19.55 -3.65
CA LEU A 527 24.57 19.24 -2.85
C LEU A 527 24.68 20.19 -1.67
N VAL A 528 24.63 19.65 -0.45
CA VAL A 528 24.68 20.41 0.81
C VAL A 528 26.09 20.47 1.37
N ALA A 529 26.82 19.35 1.34
CA ALA A 529 28.18 19.25 1.88
C ALA A 529 28.98 18.09 1.24
N VAL A 530 30.30 18.21 1.24
CA VAL A 530 31.26 17.16 0.81
C VAL A 530 32.41 17.07 1.81
N ASN A 531 32.74 15.85 2.22
CA ASN A 531 33.85 15.51 3.12
C ASN A 531 34.79 14.49 2.44
N TYR A 532 36.11 14.68 2.58
CA TYR A 532 37.18 13.93 1.90
C TYR A 532 38.06 13.08 2.83
#